data_AF-A0A7S1AGE7-F1
#
_entry.id   AF-A0A7S1AGE7-F1
#
_cell.length_a   1.000
_cell.length_b   1.000
_cell.length_c   1.000
_cell.angle_alpha   90.00
_cell.angle_beta   90.00
_cell.angle_gamma   90.00
#
_symmetry.space_group_name_H-M   'P 1'
#
loop_
_entity.id
_entity.type
_entity.pdbx_description
1 polymer ?
#
loop_
_entity_poly.entity_id
_entity_poly.type
_entity_poly.pdbx_seq_one_letter_code
_entity_poly.pdbx_strand_id
1 'polypeptide(L)'
;RWRIGLVSYCNYDENVTRLTHLSRSNKQAYAWLHSHELFHFEEPFVTQAHPWMNKLLAIERKLQDFEWIFWVDCDLFFVNPKLSVHTLVAEAVRQNPDVSLIITEDGMMLNS
;
A
#
# COMPACT_ATOMS: atom_id res chain seq x y z
N ARG A 1 14.03 -10.13 -9.23
CA ARG A 1 13.19 -9.77 -8.07
C ARG A 1 12.49 -8.49 -8.46
N TRP A 2 11.16 -8.47 -8.45
CA TRP A 2 10.38 -7.33 -8.95
C TRP A 2 10.65 -6.05 -8.16
N ARG A 3 10.51 -4.88 -8.77
CA ARG A 3 10.45 -3.60 -8.06
C ARG A 3 9.01 -3.39 -7.56
N ILE A 4 8.82 -3.39 -6.24
CA ILE A 4 7.51 -3.23 -5.60
C ILE A 4 7.48 -1.92 -4.83
N GLY A 5 6.53 -1.05 -5.17
CA GLY A 5 6.26 0.19 -4.45
C GLY A 5 5.11 0.02 -3.45
N LEU A 6 5.33 0.37 -2.18
CA LEU A 6 4.27 0.47 -1.18
C LEU A 6 3.66 1.86 -1.27
N VAL A 7 2.35 1.94 -1.49
CA VAL A 7 1.64 3.22 -1.69
C VAL A 7 0.52 3.34 -0.66
N SER A 8 0.46 4.48 0.02
CA SER A 8 -0.54 4.79 1.03
C SER A 8 -0.95 6.26 0.96
N TYR A 9 -2.17 6.56 1.38
CA TYR A 9 -2.66 7.92 1.60
C TYR A 9 -3.28 8.03 2.99
N CYS A 10 -2.83 8.99 3.77
CA CYS A 10 -3.23 9.22 5.16
C CYS A 10 -3.46 10.71 5.41
N ASN A 11 -4.71 11.14 5.58
CA ASN A 11 -5.03 12.53 5.94
C ASN A 11 -6.02 12.54 7.10
N TYR A 12 -5.53 12.17 8.28
CA TYR A 12 -6.24 12.29 9.55
C TYR A 12 -5.76 13.54 10.28
N ASP A 13 -6.66 14.20 11.01
CA ASP A 13 -6.32 15.34 11.87
C ASP A 13 -5.35 14.91 12.99
N GLU A 14 -4.13 15.43 12.95
CA GLU A 14 -3.07 15.12 13.90
C GLU A 14 -3.38 15.58 15.33
N ASN A 15 -4.30 16.56 15.50
CA ASN A 15 -4.76 16.99 16.82
C ASN A 15 -5.74 15.98 17.45
N VAL A 16 -6.35 15.12 16.63
CA VAL A 16 -7.32 14.10 17.07
C VAL A 16 -6.64 12.75 17.24
N THR A 17 -5.71 12.39 16.35
CA THR A 17 -5.09 11.06 16.36
C THR A 17 -3.65 11.07 15.86
N ARG A 18 -2.85 10.15 16.40
CA ARG A 18 -1.48 9.89 15.93
C ARG A 18 -1.41 8.83 14.82
N LEU A 19 -2.56 8.45 14.26
CA LEU A 19 -2.67 7.35 13.30
C LEU A 19 -1.73 7.54 12.10
N THR A 20 -1.71 8.73 11.49
CA THR A 20 -0.83 9.08 10.37
C THR A 20 0.65 8.76 10.69
N HIS A 21 1.14 9.24 11.83
CA HIS A 21 2.52 9.01 12.26
C HIS A 21 2.82 7.53 12.56
N LEU A 22 1.92 6.84 13.25
CA LEU A 22 2.08 5.42 13.60
C LEU A 22 2.04 4.54 12.36
N SER A 23 1.11 4.81 11.44
CA SER A 23 0.98 4.19 10.12
C SER A 23 2.28 4.32 9.34
N ARG A 24 2.76 5.56 9.13
CA ARG A 24 4.01 5.84 8.42
C ARG A 24 5.18 5.08 9.02
N SER A 25 5.35 5.15 10.34
CA SER A 25 6.47 4.51 11.03
C SER A 25 6.45 2.98 10.87
N ASN A 26 5.28 2.36 11.01
CA ASN A 26 5.13 0.91 10.83
C ASN A 26 5.42 0.49 9.38
N LYS A 27 4.83 1.18 8.41
CA LYS A 27 5.02 0.90 6.98
C LYS A 27 6.46 1.14 6.54
N GLN A 28 7.12 2.18 7.07
CA GLN A 28 8.51 2.51 6.76
C GLN A 28 9.47 1.41 7.27
N ALA A 29 9.24 0.90 8.48
CA ALA A 29 10.02 -0.19 9.03
C ALA A 29 9.89 -1.47 8.19
N TYR A 30 8.67 -1.80 7.76
CA TYR A 30 8.42 -2.93 6.86
C TYR A 30 9.10 -2.74 5.50
N ALA A 31 8.91 -1.58 4.87
CA ALA A 31 9.49 -1.25 3.58
C ALA A 31 11.02 -1.35 3.61
N TRP A 32 11.64 -0.79 4.66
CA TRP A 32 13.09 -0.86 4.85
C TRP A 32 13.59 -2.30 4.98
N LEU A 33 12.93 -3.12 5.80
CA LEU A 33 13.30 -4.53 6.02
C LEU A 33 13.29 -5.35 4.72
N HIS A 34 12.35 -5.08 3.82
CA HIS A 34 12.17 -5.84 2.58
C HIS A 34 12.73 -5.17 1.33
N SER A 35 13.42 -4.03 1.50
CA SER A 35 13.97 -3.21 0.42
C SER A 35 12.90 -2.74 -0.58
N HIS A 36 11.76 -2.31 -0.05
CA HIS A 36 10.71 -1.62 -0.81
C HIS A 36 10.82 -0.11 -0.64
N GLU A 37 10.30 0.63 -1.61
CA GLU A 37 10.09 2.07 -1.50
C GLU A 37 8.70 2.35 -0.95
N LEU A 38 8.60 3.26 0.03
CA LEU A 38 7.34 3.70 0.61
C LEU A 38 6.96 5.09 0.07
N PHE A 39 5.76 5.20 -0.48
CA PHE A 39 5.10 6.46 -0.84
C PHE A 39 3.90 6.66 0.08
N HIS A 40 4.14 7.38 1.19
CA HIS A 40 3.12 7.71 2.18
C HIS A 40 2.67 9.16 2.00
N PHE A 41 1.60 9.35 1.24
CA PHE A 41 1.05 10.67 0.94
C PHE A 41 0.17 11.17 2.07
N GLU A 42 0.32 12.43 2.46
CA GLU A 42 -0.47 13.05 3.54
C GLU A 42 -1.26 14.27 3.08
N GLU A 43 -0.78 14.93 2.03
CA GLU A 43 -1.51 16.00 1.38
C GLU A 43 -2.51 15.45 0.37
N PRO A 44 -3.76 15.96 0.34
CA PRO A 44 -4.75 15.55 -0.65
C PRO A 44 -4.33 15.98 -2.05
N PHE A 45 -4.46 15.09 -3.02
CA PHE A 45 -4.35 15.41 -4.44
C PHE A 45 -5.60 16.11 -4.97
N VAL A 46 -6.76 15.77 -4.41
CA VAL A 46 -8.05 16.37 -4.73
C VAL A 46 -8.88 16.54 -3.46
N THR A 47 -9.45 17.73 -3.29
CA THR A 47 -10.31 18.10 -2.15
C THR A 47 -11.78 18.26 -2.54
N GLN A 48 -12.07 18.39 -3.85
CA GLN A 48 -13.42 18.57 -4.39
C GLN A 48 -14.16 17.25 -4.64
N ALA A 49 -13.51 16.11 -4.36
CA ALA A 49 -14.05 14.76 -4.55
C ALA A 49 -14.01 13.98 -3.24
N HIS A 50 -14.69 12.83 -3.21
CA HIS A 50 -14.68 11.96 -2.04
C HIS A 50 -13.23 11.54 -1.69
N PRO A 51 -12.81 11.55 -0.40
CA PRO A 51 -11.43 11.27 0.00
C PRO A 51 -10.81 9.99 -0.59
N TRP A 52 -11.59 8.92 -0.75
CA TRP A 52 -11.17 7.66 -1.38
C TRP A 52 -10.55 7.85 -2.77
N MET A 53 -10.92 8.89 -3.53
CA MET A 53 -10.35 9.17 -4.85
C MET A 53 -8.83 9.42 -4.78
N ASN A 54 -8.33 9.93 -3.65
CA ASN A 54 -6.89 10.14 -3.44
C ASN A 54 -6.10 8.82 -3.45
N LYS A 55 -6.72 7.67 -3.14
CA LYS A 55 -6.12 6.33 -3.32
C LYS A 55 -5.79 6.07 -4.79
N LEU A 56 -6.77 6.26 -5.68
CA LEU A 56 -6.57 6.02 -7.12
C LEU A 56 -5.49 6.95 -7.69
N LEU A 57 -5.54 8.22 -7.30
CA LEU A 57 -4.57 9.23 -7.71
C LEU A 57 -3.16 8.98 -7.16
N ALA A 58 -3.03 8.38 -5.97
CA ALA A 58 -1.74 7.98 -5.40
C ALA A 58 -1.14 6.81 -6.19
N ILE A 59 -1.95 5.80 -6.49
CA ILE A 59 -1.56 4.61 -7.26
C ILE A 59 -1.17 5.03 -8.68
N GLU A 60 -2.01 5.81 -9.36
CA GLU A 60 -1.79 6.26 -10.75
C GLU A 60 -0.42 6.92 -10.94
N ARG A 61 -0.03 7.80 -10.02
CA ARG A 61 1.27 8.50 -10.03
C ARG A 61 2.48 7.57 -9.92
N LYS A 62 2.28 6.32 -9.52
CA LYS A 62 3.34 5.34 -9.27
C LYS A 62 3.30 4.16 -10.23
N LEU A 63 2.26 4.05 -11.08
CA LEU A 63 2.06 2.90 -11.97
C LEU A 63 3.24 2.65 -12.92
N GLN A 64 3.92 3.71 -13.37
CA GLN A 64 5.05 3.59 -14.30
C GLN A 64 6.40 3.39 -13.59
N ASP A 65 6.45 3.63 -12.28
CA ASP A 65 7.70 3.60 -11.51
C ASP A 65 8.06 2.17 -11.07
N PHE A 66 7.07 1.28 -10.94
CA PHE A 66 7.22 -0.05 -10.32
C PHE A 66 6.60 -1.16 -11.18
N GLU A 67 7.08 -2.39 -11.02
CA GLU A 67 6.48 -3.57 -11.66
C GLU A 67 5.21 -4.01 -10.93
N TRP A 68 5.17 -3.79 -9.61
CA TRP A 68 4.00 -4.02 -8.78
C TRP A 68 3.80 -2.84 -7.83
N ILE A 69 2.54 -2.45 -7.65
CA ILE A 69 2.13 -1.55 -6.57
C ILE A 69 1.43 -2.39 -5.51
N PHE A 70 1.86 -2.23 -4.27
CA PHE A 70 1.12 -2.70 -3.12
C PHE A 70 0.43 -1.51 -2.45
N TRP A 71 -0.88 -1.39 -2.69
CA TRP A 71 -1.71 -0.45 -1.95
C TRP A 71 -1.84 -0.90 -0.50
N VAL A 72 -1.65 0.03 0.43
CA VAL A 72 -1.89 -0.19 1.85
C VAL A 72 -2.67 0.99 2.44
N ASP A 73 -3.84 0.70 3.01
CA ASP A 73 -4.66 1.69 3.69
C ASP A 73 -3.90 2.33 4.86
N CYS A 74 -4.35 3.53 5.25
CA CYS A 74 -3.73 4.26 6.35
C CYS A 74 -3.74 3.47 7.67
N ASP A 75 -4.86 2.81 7.96
CA ASP A 75 -5.09 2.02 9.16
C ASP A 75 -4.64 0.55 9.06
N LEU A 76 -3.98 0.16 7.96
CA LEU A 76 -3.32 -1.14 7.84
C LEU A 76 -1.96 -1.13 8.54
N PHE A 77 -1.70 -2.15 9.37
CA PHE A 77 -0.43 -2.34 10.06
C PHE A 77 0.20 -3.70 9.75
N PHE A 78 1.51 -3.68 9.48
CA PHE A 78 2.33 -4.88 9.40
C PHE A 78 2.63 -5.40 10.80
N VAL A 79 1.98 -6.51 11.17
CA VAL A 79 2.16 -7.19 12.47
C VAL A 79 3.14 -8.37 12.40
N ASN A 80 3.30 -8.98 11.23
CA ASN A 80 4.32 -9.99 10.97
C ASN A 80 5.34 -9.47 9.95
N PRO A 81 6.40 -8.77 10.40
CA PRO A 81 7.36 -8.16 9.49
C PRO A 81 8.23 -9.19 8.75
N LYS A 82 8.20 -10.48 9.10
CA LYS A 82 9.00 -11.51 8.42
C LYS A 82 8.43 -11.92 7.06
N LEU A 83 7.13 -11.72 6.85
CA LEU A 83 6.48 -12.09 5.59
C LEU A 83 6.61 -10.94 4.58
N SER A 84 7.28 -11.22 3.46
CA SER A 84 7.46 -10.24 2.38
C SER A 84 6.31 -10.33 1.38
N VAL A 85 5.83 -9.18 0.88
CA VAL A 85 4.90 -9.13 -0.26
C VAL A 85 5.51 -9.75 -1.52
N HIS A 86 6.84 -9.83 -1.64
CA HIS A 86 7.49 -10.60 -2.69
C HIS A 86 7.05 -12.06 -2.72
N THR A 87 6.84 -12.68 -1.56
CA THR A 87 6.42 -14.08 -1.48
C THR A 87 5.01 -14.24 -2.06
N LEU A 88 4.13 -13.25 -1.82
CA LEU A 88 2.77 -13.24 -2.36
C LEU A 88 2.78 -13.07 -3.89
N VAL A 89 3.55 -12.10 -4.39
CA VAL A 89 3.71 -11.86 -5.84
C VAL A 89 4.33 -13.08 -6.53
N ALA A 90 5.39 -13.66 -5.96
CA ALA A 90 6.04 -14.83 -6.51
C ALA A 90 5.09 -16.01 -6.63
N GLU A 91 4.28 -16.24 -5.61
CA GLU A 91 3.29 -17.33 -5.59
C GLU A 91 2.19 -17.09 -6.63
N ALA A 92 1.67 -15.86 -6.73
CA ALA A 92 0.65 -15.52 -7.72
C ALA A 92 1.17 -15.70 -9.17
N VAL A 93 2.37 -15.19 -9.48
CA VAL A 93 2.99 -15.32 -10.81
C VAL A 93 3.30 -16.79 -11.14
N ARG A 94 3.68 -17.59 -10.14
CA ARG A 94 3.90 -19.03 -10.32
C ARG A 94 2.60 -19.76 -10.69
N GLN A 95 1.46 -19.34 -10.14
CA GLN A 95 0.15 -19.92 -10.46
C GLN A 95 -0.40 -19.43 -11.80
N ASN A 96 -0.22 -18.14 -12.10
CA ASN A 96 -0.64 -17.51 -13.35
C ASN A 96 0.42 -16.48 -13.80
N PRO A 97 1.25 -16.80 -14.81
CA PRO A 97 2.29 -15.88 -15.30
C PRO A 97 1.77 -14.54 -15.82
N ASP A 98 0.50 -14.47 -16.25
CA ASP A 98 -0.13 -13.27 -16.79
C ASP A 98 -0.90 -12.47 -15.72
N VAL A 99 -0.76 -12.82 -14.43
CA VAL A 99 -1.42 -12.10 -13.34
C VAL A 99 -0.94 -10.65 -13.27
N SER A 100 -1.90 -9.73 -13.19
CA SER A 100 -1.66 -8.28 -13.11
C SER A 100 -2.35 -7.62 -11.92
N LEU A 101 -3.17 -8.37 -11.18
CA LEU A 101 -3.89 -7.90 -9.99
C LEU A 101 -4.02 -9.05 -8.99
N ILE A 102 -3.67 -8.77 -7.74
CA ILE A 102 -3.84 -9.67 -6.60
C ILE A 102 -4.73 -8.96 -5.60
N ILE A 103 -5.84 -9.57 -5.23
CA ILE A 103 -6.77 -9.04 -4.24
C ILE A 103 -6.86 -10.07 -3.10
N THR A 104 -6.86 -9.59 -1.87
CA THR A 104 -7.10 -10.44 -0.71
C THR A 104 -8.59 -10.50 -0.43
N GLU A 105 -9.11 -11.72 -0.31
CA GLU A 105 -10.42 -11.94 0.29
C GLU A 105 -10.27 -12.01 1.80
N ASP A 106 -11.12 -11.29 2.51
CA ASP A 106 -11.37 -11.52 3.93
C ASP A 106 -12.72 -12.21 4.09
N GLY A 107 -13.02 -12.72 5.29
CA GLY A 107 -14.29 -13.42 5.56
C GLY A 107 -15.55 -12.59 5.32
N MET A 108 -15.42 -11.33 4.90
CA MET A 108 -16.47 -10.36 4.58
C MET A 108 -16.43 -9.89 3.11
N MET A 109 -15.82 -10.67 2.20
CA MET A 109 -15.63 -10.43 0.76
C MET A 109 -14.25 -9.85 0.40
N LEU A 110 -14.18 -8.69 -0.25
CA LEU A 110 -12.94 -8.12 -0.77
C LEU A 110 -12.52 -6.91 0.06
N ASN A 111 -11.23 -6.83 0.38
CA ASN A 111 -10.60 -5.63 0.92
C ASN A 111 -9.73 -5.00 -0.18
N SER A 112 -9.92 -3.70 -0.41
CA SER A 112 -9.34 -2.98 -1.56
C SER A 112 -8.33 -1.92 -1.17
#